data_AF-A0A956H0N0-F1
#
_entry.id   AF-A0A956H0N0-F1
#
_cell.length_a   1.000
_cell.length_b   1.000
_cell.length_c   1.000
_cell.angle_alpha   90.00
_cell.angle_beta   90.00
_cell.angle_gamma   90.00
#
_symmetry.space_group_name_H-M   'P 1'
#
loop_
_entity.id
_entity.type
_entity.pdbx_description
1 polymer ?
#
loop_
_entity_poly.entity_id
_entity_poly.type
_entity_poly.pdbx_seq_one_letter_code
_entity_poly.pdbx_strand_id
1 'polypeptide(L)'
;MQQAQERHENTLLPLTGTALSPRELALGLASGPLAVVSIFAAPQLILFMTGTLLAGRPVAAIAMLAVLAASMVTLVFGAQLLGHMVGKRRTPGIIGISLMLMAFFTWLAGAAIAFELSRDTRGFAALLPHIGLTGLYGASWVDLNHHAGYMLVAAAANAIGCVFVGWLVLTALSRKIEGREGPLLHRFEALLGVVTCIVLTNLAIPSHVDEGAPRQYAGLIILALPLSLLLMARVPSGDGPSRLRRIELPKLLAEFASWAAAHILVIALFFDVDAYAFHPVALGWLAWSVLVLGLIAVRIASVPNSIAGNLWTAFCGIGLVVGYVHAMMWSLDHHNDIDKVFALFELSPVLGLLQMFLVVWIPLSLVRAMRKELQAIS
;
A
#
# COMPACT_ATOMS: atom_id res chain seq x y z
N MET A 1 -21.77 1.83 -21.90
CA MET A 1 -21.03 1.28 -20.73
C MET A 1 -21.62 -0.05 -20.23
N GLN A 2 -22.95 -0.22 -20.17
CA GLN A 2 -23.58 -1.54 -19.89
C GLN A 2 -23.15 -2.64 -20.88
N GLN A 3 -23.11 -2.36 -22.19
CA GLN A 3 -22.71 -3.34 -23.22
C GLN A 3 -21.28 -3.90 -23.07
N ALA A 4 -20.33 -3.14 -22.52
CA ALA A 4 -18.96 -3.64 -22.30
C ALA A 4 -18.87 -4.51 -21.04
N GLN A 5 -19.72 -4.22 -20.04
CA GLN A 5 -19.84 -4.99 -18.81
C GLN A 5 -20.61 -6.30 -19.04
N GLU A 6 -21.72 -6.25 -19.80
CA GLU A 6 -22.43 -7.43 -20.28
C GLU A 6 -21.53 -8.32 -21.14
N ARG A 7 -20.68 -7.75 -22.00
CA ARG A 7 -19.68 -8.54 -22.74
C ARG A 7 -18.61 -9.15 -21.84
N HIS A 8 -18.18 -8.49 -20.76
CA HIS A 8 -17.16 -9.00 -19.84
C HIS A 8 -17.72 -10.13 -18.94
N GLU A 9 -18.92 -9.94 -18.39
CA GLU A 9 -19.63 -10.98 -17.64
C GLU A 9 -20.03 -12.15 -18.56
N ASN A 10 -20.52 -11.89 -19.79
CA ASN A 10 -20.81 -12.93 -20.78
C ASN A 10 -19.59 -13.55 -21.46
N THR A 11 -18.36 -13.04 -21.27
CA THR A 11 -17.13 -13.73 -21.72
C THR A 11 -16.49 -14.53 -20.60
N LEU A 12 -16.56 -14.07 -19.35
CA LEU A 12 -16.02 -14.84 -18.22
C LEU A 12 -16.87 -16.06 -17.88
N LEU A 13 -18.20 -15.96 -17.92
CA LEU A 13 -19.12 -17.09 -17.67
C LEU A 13 -18.90 -18.33 -18.57
N PRO A 14 -18.71 -18.19 -19.91
CA PRO A 14 -18.39 -19.34 -20.75
C PRO A 14 -16.91 -19.77 -20.65
N LEU A 15 -15.98 -18.88 -20.29
CA LEU A 15 -14.55 -19.22 -20.16
C LEU A 15 -14.21 -19.96 -18.86
N THR A 16 -14.93 -19.73 -17.76
CA THR A 16 -14.83 -20.57 -16.55
C THR A 16 -15.31 -22.01 -16.79
N GLY A 17 -16.03 -22.27 -17.88
CA GLY A 17 -16.39 -23.60 -18.37
C GLY A 17 -15.41 -24.20 -19.40
N THR A 18 -14.31 -23.50 -19.73
CA THR A 18 -13.25 -23.99 -20.62
C THR A 18 -12.05 -24.55 -19.84
N ALA A 19 -11.16 -25.29 -20.50
CA ALA A 19 -10.00 -25.97 -19.90
C ALA A 19 -8.89 -25.05 -19.37
N LEU A 20 -9.08 -23.73 -19.38
CA LEU A 20 -8.08 -22.75 -18.94
C LEU A 20 -8.08 -22.66 -17.42
N SER A 21 -6.88 -22.67 -16.83
CA SER A 21 -6.77 -22.48 -15.39
C SER A 21 -7.15 -21.05 -14.98
N PRO A 22 -7.71 -20.82 -13.78
CA PRO A 22 -8.01 -19.48 -13.26
C PRO A 22 -6.80 -18.54 -13.26
N ARG A 23 -5.60 -19.12 -13.15
CA ARG A 23 -4.33 -18.40 -13.27
C ARG A 23 -4.05 -17.95 -14.71
N GLU A 24 -4.33 -18.79 -15.71
CA GLU A 24 -4.24 -18.40 -17.12
C GLU A 24 -5.26 -17.31 -17.48
N LEU A 25 -6.46 -17.36 -16.90
CA LEU A 25 -7.46 -16.31 -17.07
C LEU A 25 -6.98 -14.98 -16.45
N ALA A 26 -6.41 -15.01 -15.24
CA ALA A 26 -5.82 -13.82 -14.62
C ALA A 26 -4.69 -13.22 -15.48
N LEU A 27 -3.81 -14.06 -16.01
CA LEU A 27 -2.72 -13.64 -16.92
C LEU A 27 -3.28 -13.07 -18.23
N GLY A 28 -4.30 -13.72 -18.81
CA GLY A 28 -4.99 -13.26 -20.02
C GLY A 28 -5.65 -11.90 -19.83
N LEU A 29 -6.31 -11.67 -18.69
CA LEU A 29 -6.91 -10.38 -18.34
C LEU A 29 -5.86 -9.29 -18.10
N ALA A 30 -4.67 -9.65 -17.61
CA ALA A 30 -3.54 -8.75 -17.43
C ALA A 30 -2.81 -8.39 -18.71
N SER A 31 -2.90 -9.21 -19.77
CA SER A 31 -2.18 -8.98 -21.02
C SER A 31 -2.46 -7.61 -21.65
N GLY A 32 -3.72 -7.15 -21.65
CA GLY A 32 -4.12 -5.85 -22.20
C GLY A 32 -3.48 -4.67 -21.46
N PRO A 33 -3.72 -4.51 -20.14
CA PRO A 33 -3.06 -3.47 -19.34
C PRO A 33 -1.53 -3.57 -19.38
N LEU A 34 -0.97 -4.77 -19.39
CA LEU A 34 0.48 -4.99 -19.46
C LEU A 34 1.06 -4.53 -20.80
N ALA A 35 0.35 -4.73 -21.91
CA ALA A 35 0.74 -4.20 -23.22
C ALA A 35 0.77 -2.66 -23.22
N VAL A 36 -0.26 -2.01 -22.68
CA VAL A 36 -0.31 -0.54 -22.57
C VAL A 36 0.84 -0.02 -21.73
N VAL A 37 1.04 -0.58 -20.54
CA VAL A 37 2.13 -0.21 -19.63
C VAL A 37 3.50 -0.43 -20.28
N SER A 38 3.67 -1.53 -21.04
CA SER A 38 4.92 -1.84 -21.75
C SER A 38 5.24 -0.81 -22.84
N ILE A 39 4.25 -0.28 -23.55
CA ILE A 39 4.46 0.78 -24.55
C ILE A 39 5.07 2.04 -23.90
N PHE A 40 4.65 2.40 -22.69
CA PHE A 40 5.20 3.53 -21.96
C PHE A 40 6.52 3.22 -21.25
N ALA A 41 6.73 1.97 -20.83
CA ALA A 41 7.99 1.52 -20.21
C ALA A 41 9.13 1.37 -21.22
N ALA A 42 8.81 0.97 -22.46
CA ALA A 42 9.80 0.57 -23.45
C ALA A 42 10.81 1.69 -23.79
N PRO A 43 10.41 2.96 -24.00
CA PRO A 43 11.37 4.05 -24.21
C PRO A 43 12.35 4.21 -23.04
N GLN A 44 11.85 4.12 -21.80
CA GLN A 44 12.67 4.22 -20.60
C GLN A 44 13.65 3.05 -20.49
N LEU A 45 13.18 1.83 -20.76
CA LEU A 45 14.02 0.63 -20.79
C LEU A 45 15.13 0.75 -21.84
N ILE A 46 14.79 1.20 -23.05
CA ILE A 46 15.76 1.37 -24.14
C ILE A 46 16.83 2.40 -23.76
N LEU A 47 16.44 3.55 -23.21
CA LEU A 47 17.38 4.58 -22.76
C LEU A 47 18.31 4.08 -21.66
N PHE A 48 17.75 3.39 -20.65
CA PHE A 48 18.53 2.88 -19.53
C PHE A 48 19.46 1.73 -19.91
N MET A 49 18.98 0.79 -20.72
CA MET A 49 19.79 -0.33 -21.24
C MET A 49 20.91 0.19 -22.14
N THR A 50 20.60 1.06 -23.09
CA THR A 50 21.61 1.62 -24.01
C THR A 50 22.67 2.38 -23.22
N GLY A 51 22.26 3.25 -22.30
CA GLY A 51 23.23 3.99 -21.49
C GLY A 51 24.09 3.09 -20.60
N THR A 52 23.52 2.15 -19.86
CA THR A 52 24.30 1.26 -18.98
C THR A 52 25.26 0.34 -19.74
N LEU A 53 24.86 -0.12 -20.93
CA LEU A 53 25.72 -0.90 -21.82
C LEU A 53 26.88 -0.05 -22.38
N LEU A 54 26.59 1.18 -22.82
CA LEU A 54 27.62 2.12 -23.29
C LEU A 54 28.61 2.50 -22.17
N ALA A 55 28.16 2.53 -20.91
CA ALA A 55 29.00 2.73 -19.74
C ALA A 55 29.79 1.48 -19.30
N GLY A 56 29.69 0.36 -20.03
CA GLY A 56 30.41 -0.88 -19.73
C GLY A 56 29.92 -1.60 -18.47
N ARG A 57 28.68 -1.34 -18.01
CA ARG A 57 28.11 -1.92 -16.78
C ARG A 57 26.91 -2.85 -17.09
N PRO A 58 27.14 -4.03 -17.70
CA PRO A 58 26.04 -4.93 -18.12
C PRO A 58 25.25 -5.51 -16.94
N VAL A 59 25.88 -5.69 -15.77
CA VAL A 59 25.21 -6.18 -14.56
C VAL A 59 24.15 -5.18 -14.08
N ALA A 60 24.46 -3.88 -14.14
CA ALA A 60 23.50 -2.83 -13.79
C ALA A 60 22.32 -2.79 -14.79
N ALA A 61 22.59 -3.02 -16.08
CA ALA A 61 21.57 -3.13 -17.12
C ALA A 61 20.57 -4.27 -16.83
N ILE A 62 21.09 -5.47 -16.50
CA ILE A 62 20.25 -6.63 -16.14
C ILE A 62 19.45 -6.36 -14.87
N ALA A 63 20.07 -5.76 -13.84
CA ALA A 63 19.38 -5.40 -12.61
C ALA A 63 18.23 -4.40 -12.86
N MET A 64 18.46 -3.39 -13.71
CA MET A 64 17.41 -2.45 -14.11
C MET A 64 16.26 -3.13 -14.85
N LEU A 65 16.57 -4.05 -15.76
CA LEU A 65 15.55 -4.80 -16.49
C LEU A 65 14.70 -5.65 -15.54
N ALA A 66 15.34 -6.32 -14.57
CA ALA A 66 14.65 -7.11 -13.55
C ALA A 66 13.74 -6.25 -12.66
N VAL A 67 14.24 -5.11 -12.16
CA VAL A 67 13.46 -4.16 -11.34
C VAL A 67 12.26 -3.64 -12.11
N LEU A 68 12.45 -3.20 -13.37
CA LEU A 68 11.37 -2.67 -14.19
C LEU A 68 10.32 -3.75 -14.46
N ALA A 69 10.73 -4.95 -14.86
CA ALA A 69 9.80 -6.05 -15.16
C ALA A 69 8.99 -6.45 -13.93
N ALA A 70 9.63 -6.65 -12.77
CA ALA A 70 8.96 -7.03 -11.53
C ALA A 70 7.97 -5.94 -11.06
N SER A 71 8.35 -4.68 -11.21
CA SER A 71 7.53 -3.54 -10.82
C SER A 71 6.29 -3.39 -11.68
N MET A 72 6.43 -3.54 -13.01
CA MET A 72 5.30 -3.47 -13.93
C MET A 72 4.29 -4.59 -13.70
N VAL A 73 4.78 -5.81 -13.47
CA VAL A 73 3.96 -6.95 -13.09
C VAL A 73 3.16 -6.62 -11.82
N THR A 74 3.84 -6.12 -10.78
CA THR A 74 3.21 -5.78 -9.49
C THR A 74 2.14 -4.69 -9.64
N LEU A 75 2.45 -3.62 -10.38
CA LEU A 75 1.51 -2.52 -10.62
C LEU A 75 0.27 -3.01 -11.37
N VAL A 76 0.45 -3.72 -12.48
CA VAL A 76 -0.64 -4.20 -13.33
C VAL A 76 -1.59 -5.12 -12.54
N PHE A 77 -1.05 -6.18 -11.93
CA PHE A 77 -1.87 -7.10 -11.15
C PHE A 77 -2.46 -6.41 -9.92
N GLY A 78 -1.70 -5.52 -9.27
CA GLY A 78 -2.11 -4.82 -8.05
C GLY A 78 -3.31 -3.92 -8.30
N ALA A 79 -3.29 -3.15 -9.40
CA ALA A 79 -4.42 -2.31 -9.76
C ALA A 79 -5.62 -3.08 -10.28
N GLN A 80 -5.42 -4.23 -10.94
CA GLN A 80 -6.51 -5.13 -11.28
C GLN A 80 -7.20 -5.66 -10.01
N LEU A 81 -6.41 -6.16 -9.05
CA LEU A 81 -6.92 -6.64 -7.78
C LEU A 81 -7.66 -5.52 -7.03
N LEU A 82 -7.07 -4.32 -6.93
CA LEU A 82 -7.72 -3.14 -6.36
C LEU A 82 -9.02 -2.78 -7.09
N GLY A 83 -9.04 -2.84 -8.42
CA GLY A 83 -10.22 -2.62 -9.23
C GLY A 83 -11.35 -3.60 -8.88
N HIS A 84 -11.03 -4.88 -8.75
CA HIS A 84 -11.97 -5.92 -8.34
C HIS A 84 -12.42 -5.79 -6.87
N MET A 85 -11.55 -5.34 -5.98
CA MET A 85 -11.87 -5.15 -4.55
C MET A 85 -12.71 -3.89 -4.30
N VAL A 86 -12.51 -2.81 -5.07
CA VAL A 86 -13.16 -1.51 -4.85
C VAL A 86 -14.49 -1.37 -5.59
N GLY A 87 -14.83 -2.20 -6.58
CA GLY A 87 -16.21 -2.21 -7.07
C GLY A 87 -16.56 -3.10 -8.26
N LYS A 88 -17.84 -3.51 -8.29
CA LYS A 88 -18.49 -4.30 -9.35
C LYS A 88 -18.66 -3.57 -10.71
N ARG A 89 -18.18 -2.33 -10.87
CA ARG A 89 -18.52 -1.45 -12.03
C ARG A 89 -17.32 -0.81 -12.73
N ARG A 90 -16.09 -1.24 -12.46
CA ARG A 90 -14.92 -0.63 -13.10
C ARG A 90 -14.50 -1.43 -14.32
N THR A 91 -14.70 -0.84 -15.49
CA THR A 91 -14.25 -1.42 -16.76
C THR A 91 -12.72 -1.49 -16.79
N PRO A 92 -12.13 -2.48 -17.48
CA PRO A 92 -10.68 -2.61 -17.63
C PRO A 92 -9.99 -1.33 -18.12
N GLY A 93 -10.68 -0.50 -18.91
CA GLY A 93 -10.18 0.80 -19.38
C GLY A 93 -9.97 1.83 -18.27
N ILE A 94 -10.83 1.88 -17.25
CA ILE A 94 -10.67 2.82 -16.11
C ILE A 94 -9.47 2.39 -15.25
N ILE A 95 -9.28 1.09 -15.06
CA ILE A 95 -8.13 0.54 -14.34
C ILE A 95 -6.85 0.84 -15.12
N GLY A 96 -6.84 0.64 -16.44
CA GLY A 96 -5.72 0.99 -17.32
C GLY A 96 -5.35 2.47 -17.29
N ILE A 97 -6.33 3.38 -17.35
CA ILE A 97 -6.09 4.84 -17.25
C ILE A 97 -5.55 5.22 -15.86
N SER A 98 -6.11 4.65 -14.79
CA SER A 98 -5.66 4.93 -13.42
C SER A 98 -4.22 4.43 -13.20
N LEU A 99 -3.90 3.25 -13.72
CA LEU A 99 -2.55 2.69 -13.75
C LEU A 99 -1.57 3.59 -14.50
N MET A 100 -1.99 4.07 -15.66
CA MET A 100 -1.17 4.93 -16.51
C MET A 100 -0.87 6.27 -15.81
N LEU A 101 -1.87 6.88 -15.17
CA LEU A 101 -1.69 8.10 -14.38
C LEU A 101 -0.79 7.85 -13.18
N MET A 102 -1.00 6.77 -12.41
CA MET A 102 -0.13 6.43 -11.29
C MET A 102 1.32 6.21 -11.75
N ALA A 103 1.54 5.38 -12.76
CA ALA A 103 2.87 5.12 -13.32
C ALA A 103 3.56 6.41 -13.78
N PHE A 104 2.83 7.27 -14.49
CA PHE A 104 3.33 8.57 -14.96
C PHE A 104 3.71 9.51 -13.81
N PHE A 105 2.85 9.66 -12.79
CA PHE A 105 3.15 10.51 -11.63
C PHE A 105 4.29 9.94 -10.78
N THR A 106 4.35 8.61 -10.58
CA THR A 106 5.48 7.98 -9.89
C THR A 106 6.78 8.12 -10.66
N TRP A 107 6.71 8.14 -12.00
CA TRP A 107 7.86 8.39 -12.86
C TRP A 107 8.32 9.85 -12.78
N LEU A 108 7.41 10.83 -12.88
CA LEU A 108 7.73 12.25 -12.72
C LEU A 108 8.32 12.56 -11.35
N ALA A 109 7.68 12.07 -10.28
CA ALA A 109 8.20 12.18 -8.92
C ALA A 109 9.58 11.53 -8.82
N GLY A 110 9.75 10.36 -9.44
CA GLY A 110 11.01 9.66 -9.39
C GLY A 110 12.15 10.31 -10.17
N ALA A 111 11.85 10.92 -11.31
CA ALA A 111 12.79 11.73 -12.08
C ALA A 111 13.17 12.99 -11.29
N ALA A 112 12.19 13.72 -10.75
CA ALA A 112 12.44 14.92 -9.95
C ALA A 112 13.33 14.61 -8.73
N ILE A 113 12.99 13.56 -7.96
CA ILE A 113 13.78 13.13 -6.80
C ILE A 113 15.17 12.65 -7.22
N ALA A 114 15.31 11.99 -8.38
CA ALA A 114 16.60 11.52 -8.88
C ALA A 114 17.53 12.64 -9.37
N PHE A 115 17.00 13.76 -9.84
CA PHE A 115 17.81 14.95 -10.15
C PHE A 115 18.32 15.65 -8.90
N GLU A 116 17.60 15.54 -7.79
CA GLU A 116 17.93 16.15 -6.50
C GLU A 116 18.42 15.11 -5.48
N LEU A 117 19.06 14.04 -5.96
CA LEU A 117 19.37 12.87 -5.15
C LEU A 117 20.50 13.13 -4.14
N SER A 118 20.16 13.86 -3.08
CA SER A 118 20.97 14.03 -1.88
C SER A 118 21.19 12.68 -1.18
N ARG A 119 21.98 12.63 -0.10
CA ARG A 119 22.12 11.40 0.69
C ARG A 119 20.78 10.93 1.28
N ASP A 120 19.81 11.83 1.40
CA ASP A 120 18.59 11.71 2.19
C ASP A 120 17.41 11.14 1.38
N THR A 121 17.53 11.02 0.07
CA THR A 121 16.44 10.50 -0.80
C THR A 121 16.78 9.15 -1.46
N ARG A 122 17.97 8.60 -1.21
CA ARG A 122 18.47 7.37 -1.86
C ARG A 122 17.69 6.11 -1.48
N GLY A 123 17.18 6.06 -0.24
CA GLY A 123 16.39 4.94 0.24
C GLY A 123 15.10 4.76 -0.57
N PHE A 124 14.50 5.84 -1.09
CA PHE A 124 13.25 5.73 -1.86
C PHE A 124 13.35 4.80 -3.08
N ALA A 125 14.55 4.47 -3.55
CA ALA A 125 14.78 3.40 -4.53
C ALA A 125 14.21 2.03 -4.11
N ALA A 126 14.11 1.73 -2.81
CA ALA A 126 13.53 0.49 -2.29
C ALA A 126 12.00 0.45 -2.38
N LEU A 127 11.32 1.60 -2.41
CA LEU A 127 9.85 1.71 -2.49
C LEU A 127 9.35 2.09 -3.88
N LEU A 128 10.08 2.97 -4.57
CA LEU A 128 9.70 3.55 -5.85
C LEU A 128 10.67 3.03 -6.92
N PRO A 129 10.25 2.02 -7.71
CA PRO A 129 11.13 1.38 -8.67
C PRO A 129 11.66 2.35 -9.73
N HIS A 130 10.87 3.35 -10.11
CA HIS A 130 11.31 4.39 -11.04
C HIS A 130 12.46 5.28 -10.48
N ILE A 131 12.52 5.50 -9.16
CA ILE A 131 13.63 6.20 -8.50
C ILE A 131 14.88 5.32 -8.52
N GLY A 132 14.74 4.04 -8.16
CA GLY A 132 15.86 3.10 -8.16
C GLY A 132 16.51 2.97 -9.55
N LEU A 133 15.68 2.90 -10.60
CA LEU A 133 16.16 2.84 -11.97
C LEU A 133 16.89 4.12 -12.40
N THR A 134 16.32 5.28 -12.10
CA THR A 134 16.92 6.58 -12.48
C THR A 134 18.20 6.86 -11.69
N GLY A 135 18.24 6.51 -10.40
CA GLY A 135 19.42 6.62 -9.55
C GLY A 135 20.55 5.67 -9.97
N LEU A 136 20.24 4.40 -10.28
CA LEU A 136 21.21 3.45 -10.84
C LEU A 136 21.76 3.93 -12.20
N TYR A 137 20.91 4.56 -13.02
CA TYR A 137 21.31 5.12 -14.31
C TYR A 137 22.29 6.28 -14.13
N GLY A 138 21.98 7.24 -13.25
CA GLY A 138 22.90 8.33 -12.89
C GLY A 138 24.23 7.83 -12.31
N ALA A 139 24.19 6.81 -11.44
CA ALA A 139 25.39 6.18 -10.86
C ALA A 139 26.24 5.43 -11.90
N SER A 140 25.65 4.98 -13.01
CA SER A 140 26.35 4.29 -14.10
C SER A 140 27.06 5.23 -15.07
N TRP A 141 26.53 6.44 -15.28
CA TRP A 141 27.02 7.37 -16.30
C TRP A 141 27.96 8.46 -15.79
N VAL A 142 27.68 9.01 -14.61
CA VAL A 142 28.30 10.28 -14.20
C VAL A 142 29.21 10.09 -12.97
N ASP A 143 29.46 8.85 -12.56
CA ASP A 143 30.22 8.51 -11.33
C ASP A 143 29.77 9.32 -10.10
N LEU A 144 28.49 9.72 -10.10
CA LEU A 144 27.93 10.71 -9.18
C LEU A 144 27.92 10.26 -7.72
N ASN A 145 28.25 9.01 -7.40
CA ASN A 145 28.01 8.46 -6.07
C ASN A 145 29.04 7.42 -5.61
N HIS A 146 29.80 7.76 -4.55
CA HIS A 146 30.60 6.83 -3.73
C HIS A 146 29.77 5.74 -3.00
N HIS A 147 28.47 5.61 -3.31
CA HIS A 147 27.50 4.78 -2.56
C HIS A 147 26.63 3.90 -3.48
N ALA A 148 27.11 3.60 -4.69
CA ALA A 148 26.42 2.72 -5.65
C ALA A 148 26.00 1.35 -5.05
N GLY A 149 26.74 0.85 -4.05
CA GLY A 149 26.40 -0.38 -3.34
C GLY A 149 25.04 -0.34 -2.64
N TYR A 150 24.72 0.74 -1.92
CA TYR A 150 23.44 0.86 -1.20
C TYR A 150 22.26 0.92 -2.18
N MET A 151 22.39 1.66 -3.28
CA MET A 151 21.38 1.72 -4.33
C MET A 151 21.13 0.37 -4.98
N LEU A 152 22.20 -0.40 -5.24
CA LEU A 152 22.08 -1.74 -5.81
C LEU A 152 21.33 -2.67 -4.85
N VAL A 153 21.63 -2.61 -3.54
CA VAL A 153 20.93 -3.39 -2.52
C VAL A 153 19.46 -2.99 -2.43
N ALA A 154 19.17 -1.68 -2.37
CA ALA A 154 17.80 -1.16 -2.33
C ALA A 154 16.99 -1.58 -3.58
N ALA A 155 17.59 -1.49 -4.76
CA ALA A 155 16.97 -1.91 -6.02
C ALA A 155 16.77 -3.43 -6.09
N ALA A 156 17.75 -4.23 -5.67
CA ALA A 156 17.63 -5.68 -5.60
C ALA A 156 16.53 -6.12 -4.63
N ALA A 157 16.49 -5.49 -3.44
CA ALA A 157 15.43 -5.72 -2.46
C ALA A 157 14.05 -5.35 -3.04
N ASN A 158 13.95 -4.20 -3.73
CA ASN A 158 12.72 -3.81 -4.43
C ASN A 158 12.28 -4.85 -5.47
N ALA A 159 13.18 -5.33 -6.34
CA ALA A 159 12.86 -6.35 -7.33
C ALA A 159 12.34 -7.63 -6.67
N ILE A 160 13.02 -8.12 -5.64
CA ILE A 160 12.61 -9.30 -4.88
C ILE A 160 11.24 -9.06 -4.23
N GLY A 161 11.05 -7.91 -3.61
CA GLY A 161 9.79 -7.52 -2.99
C GLY A 161 8.64 -7.44 -3.99
N CYS A 162 8.86 -6.87 -5.18
CA CYS A 162 7.90 -6.86 -6.27
C CYS A 162 7.57 -8.27 -6.76
N VAL A 163 8.53 -9.20 -6.84
CA VAL A 163 8.24 -10.60 -7.18
C VAL A 163 7.32 -11.23 -6.13
N PHE A 164 7.60 -11.04 -4.83
CA PHE A 164 6.75 -11.56 -3.75
C PHE A 164 5.36 -10.94 -3.75
N VAL A 165 5.25 -9.61 -3.84
CA VAL A 165 3.96 -8.92 -3.88
C VAL A 165 3.19 -9.29 -5.14
N GLY A 166 3.84 -9.34 -6.30
CA GLY A 166 3.22 -9.78 -7.55
C GLY A 166 2.70 -11.21 -7.47
N TRP A 167 3.43 -12.12 -6.83
CA TRP A 167 2.96 -13.49 -6.57
C TRP A 167 1.72 -13.51 -5.66
N LEU A 168 1.73 -12.75 -4.55
CA LEU A 168 0.58 -12.65 -3.64
C LEU A 168 -0.66 -12.10 -4.35
N VAL A 169 -0.49 -11.05 -5.15
CA VAL A 169 -1.58 -10.43 -5.89
C VAL A 169 -2.14 -11.40 -6.94
N LEU A 170 -1.29 -12.12 -7.67
CA LEU A 170 -1.74 -13.13 -8.63
C LEU A 170 -2.53 -14.26 -7.95
N THR A 171 -2.07 -14.74 -6.80
CA THR A 171 -2.78 -15.75 -6.00
C THR A 171 -4.13 -15.24 -5.49
N ALA A 172 -4.19 -13.98 -5.03
CA ALA A 172 -5.44 -13.36 -4.62
C ALA A 172 -6.43 -13.22 -5.80
N LEU A 173 -5.93 -12.82 -6.97
CA LEU A 173 -6.72 -12.65 -8.18
C LEU A 173 -7.23 -14.00 -8.71
N SER A 174 -6.41 -15.05 -8.71
CA SER A 174 -6.83 -16.39 -9.16
C SER A 174 -7.94 -16.95 -8.29
N ARG A 175 -7.82 -16.81 -6.96
CA ARG A 175 -8.88 -17.23 -6.01
C ARG A 175 -10.16 -16.42 -6.19
N LYS A 176 -10.03 -15.13 -6.53
CA LYS A 176 -11.17 -14.28 -6.81
C LYS A 176 -11.92 -14.73 -8.08
N ILE A 177 -11.18 -15.06 -9.14
CA ILE A 177 -11.74 -15.56 -10.41
C ILE A 177 -12.38 -16.93 -10.24
N GLU A 178 -11.81 -17.80 -9.40
CA GLU A 178 -12.41 -19.09 -9.04
C GLU A 178 -13.76 -18.97 -8.33
N GLY A 179 -14.16 -17.77 -7.88
CA GLY A 179 -15.38 -17.57 -7.11
C GLY A 179 -15.32 -18.23 -5.73
N ARG A 180 -14.13 -18.53 -5.20
CA ARG A 180 -14.01 -19.14 -3.87
C ARG A 180 -14.59 -18.24 -2.80
N GLU A 181 -15.47 -18.81 -1.99
CA GLU A 181 -15.98 -18.15 -0.80
C GLU A 181 -14.88 -18.11 0.27
N GLY A 182 -14.43 -16.92 0.68
CA GLY A 182 -13.44 -16.78 1.76
C GLY A 182 -12.46 -15.63 1.57
N PRO A 183 -11.42 -15.57 2.42
CA PRO A 183 -10.35 -14.59 2.29
C PRO A 183 -9.50 -14.88 1.04
N LEU A 184 -9.10 -13.84 0.32
CA LEU A 184 -8.26 -13.97 -0.88
C LEU A 184 -6.84 -14.39 -0.53
N LEU A 185 -6.33 -13.97 0.63
CA LEU A 185 -5.03 -14.39 1.15
C LEU A 185 -5.19 -15.19 2.45
N HIS A 186 -4.34 -16.19 2.63
CA HIS A 186 -4.18 -16.89 3.90
C HIS A 186 -3.29 -16.06 4.87
N ARG A 187 -3.28 -16.45 6.15
CA ARG A 187 -2.50 -15.75 7.19
C ARG A 187 -1.00 -15.69 6.86
N PHE A 188 -0.43 -16.81 6.43
CA PHE A 188 1.00 -16.88 6.09
C PHE A 188 1.35 -16.03 4.86
N GLU A 189 0.46 -16.00 3.86
CA GLU A 189 0.65 -15.18 2.66
C GLU A 189 0.59 -13.69 2.99
N ALA A 190 -0.37 -13.26 3.82
CA ALA A 190 -0.42 -11.89 4.30
C ALA A 190 0.78 -11.55 5.16
N LEU A 191 1.22 -12.44 6.06
CA LEU A 191 2.42 -12.24 6.88
C LEU A 191 3.68 -12.05 6.02
N LEU A 192 3.84 -12.84 4.95
CA LEU A 192 4.93 -12.67 4.00
C LEU A 192 4.89 -11.29 3.32
N GLY A 193 3.68 -10.84 2.94
CA GLY A 193 3.46 -9.50 2.42
C GLY A 193 3.85 -8.42 3.43
N VAL A 194 3.43 -8.55 4.69
CA VAL A 194 3.77 -7.64 5.79
C VAL A 194 5.27 -7.54 5.97
N VAL A 195 5.97 -8.67 6.11
CA VAL A 195 7.43 -8.71 6.27
C VAL A 195 8.12 -8.06 5.09
N THR A 196 7.68 -8.36 3.86
CA THR A 196 8.23 -7.75 2.64
C THR A 196 8.07 -6.23 2.68
N CYS A 197 6.87 -5.71 3.00
CA CYS A 197 6.61 -4.29 3.08
C CYS A 197 7.42 -3.59 4.19
N ILE A 198 7.56 -4.21 5.36
CA ILE A 198 8.37 -3.68 6.47
C ILE A 198 9.84 -3.56 6.05
N VAL A 199 10.41 -4.60 5.44
CA VAL A 199 11.80 -4.59 4.96
C VAL A 199 12.01 -3.49 3.92
N LEU A 200 11.15 -3.40 2.90
CA LEU A 200 11.26 -2.38 1.86
C LEU A 200 11.12 -0.96 2.42
N THR A 201 10.21 -0.76 3.37
CA THR A 201 10.00 0.54 4.02
C THR A 201 11.22 0.97 4.83
N ASN A 202 11.83 0.04 5.58
CA ASN A 202 13.01 0.34 6.38
C ASN A 202 14.25 0.61 5.54
N LEU A 203 14.41 -0.09 4.42
CA LEU A 203 15.44 0.21 3.42
C LEU A 203 15.20 1.57 2.73
N ALA A 204 13.98 2.07 2.75
CA ALA A 204 13.65 3.33 2.12
C ALA A 204 13.84 4.57 2.98
N ILE A 205 13.75 4.42 4.30
CA ILE A 205 14.04 5.50 5.22
C ILE A 205 15.57 5.62 5.35
N PRO A 206 16.18 6.80 5.17
CA PRO A 206 17.63 6.98 5.20
C PRO A 206 18.24 6.64 6.56
N SER A 207 19.51 6.23 6.57
CA SER A 207 20.21 5.77 7.79
C SER A 207 20.67 6.88 8.74
N HIS A 208 20.80 8.13 8.29
CA HIS A 208 21.26 9.28 9.09
C HIS A 208 20.12 10.06 9.76
N VAL A 209 18.87 9.62 9.60
CA VAL A 209 17.81 9.97 10.55
C VAL A 209 18.11 9.12 11.78
N ASP A 210 19.07 9.57 12.59
CA ASP A 210 19.61 8.86 13.77
C ASP A 210 18.58 8.72 14.91
N GLU A 211 17.34 9.15 14.69
CA GLU A 211 16.26 9.04 15.64
C GLU A 211 15.29 7.93 15.20
N GLY A 212 15.19 6.87 16.00
CA GLY A 212 14.24 5.78 15.76
C GLY A 212 12.76 6.23 15.81
N ALA A 213 12.46 7.33 16.50
CA ALA A 213 11.11 7.90 16.58
C ALA A 213 10.57 8.37 15.20
N PRO A 214 11.20 9.31 14.47
CA PRO A 214 10.82 9.65 13.10
C PRO A 214 10.72 8.43 12.18
N ARG A 215 11.63 7.45 12.29
CA ARG A 215 11.61 6.24 11.46
C ARG A 215 10.40 5.36 11.74
N GLN A 216 10.00 5.23 13.01
CA GLN A 216 8.80 4.50 13.42
C GLN A 216 7.55 5.10 12.78
N TYR A 217 7.34 6.40 12.93
CA TYR A 217 6.12 7.06 12.44
C TYR A 217 6.16 7.32 10.92
N ALA A 218 7.28 7.67 10.32
CA ALA A 218 7.35 7.77 8.86
C ALA A 218 7.10 6.41 8.19
N GLY A 219 7.66 5.34 8.76
CA GLY A 219 7.47 3.98 8.26
C GLY A 219 6.01 3.52 8.31
N LEU A 220 5.30 3.79 9.41
CA LEU A 220 3.88 3.41 9.51
C LEU A 220 2.97 4.21 8.55
N ILE A 221 3.30 5.47 8.21
CA ILE A 221 2.58 6.20 7.14
C ILE A 221 2.77 5.49 5.80
N ILE A 222 4.00 5.16 5.45
CA ILE A 222 4.34 4.47 4.20
C ILE A 222 3.64 3.11 4.14
N LEU A 223 3.62 2.39 5.26
CA LEU A 223 2.99 1.09 5.40
C LEU A 223 1.46 1.12 5.46
N ALA A 224 0.84 2.27 5.73
CA ALA A 224 -0.60 2.39 5.92
C ALA A 224 -1.39 1.81 4.74
N LEU A 225 -1.02 2.19 3.51
CA LEU A 225 -1.66 1.70 2.31
C LEU A 225 -1.41 0.19 2.09
N PRO A 226 -0.16 -0.33 1.96
CA PRO A 226 0.05 -1.75 1.68
C PRO A 226 -0.51 -2.66 2.77
N LEU A 227 -0.39 -2.30 4.05
CA LEU A 227 -1.00 -3.08 5.14
C LEU A 227 -2.54 -3.06 5.04
N SER A 228 -3.15 -1.92 4.70
CA SER A 228 -4.60 -1.86 4.49
C SER A 228 -5.05 -2.77 3.35
N LEU A 229 -4.29 -2.87 2.26
CA LEU A 229 -4.60 -3.76 1.13
C LEU A 229 -4.47 -5.23 1.51
N LEU A 230 -3.43 -5.60 2.27
CA LEU A 230 -3.28 -6.95 2.81
C LEU A 230 -4.45 -7.29 3.74
N LEU A 231 -4.89 -6.37 4.59
CA LEU A 231 -6.06 -6.57 5.45
C LEU A 231 -7.33 -6.75 4.63
N MET A 232 -7.55 -5.90 3.62
CA MET A 232 -8.71 -6.02 2.73
C MET A 232 -8.74 -7.38 2.03
N ALA A 233 -7.59 -7.92 1.63
CA ALA A 233 -7.49 -9.24 1.01
C ALA A 233 -7.73 -10.40 2.00
N ARG A 234 -7.59 -10.15 3.31
CA ARG A 234 -7.94 -11.08 4.40
C ARG A 234 -9.42 -11.04 4.76
N VAL A 235 -10.16 -10.04 4.31
CA VAL A 235 -11.62 -9.97 4.52
C VAL A 235 -12.30 -11.01 3.63
N PRO A 236 -13.17 -11.88 4.19
CA PRO A 236 -13.92 -12.83 3.39
C PRO A 236 -14.77 -12.13 2.33
N SER A 237 -14.46 -12.40 1.06
CA SER A 237 -15.21 -11.88 -0.08
C SER A 237 -15.88 -13.05 -0.80
N GLY A 238 -17.14 -12.88 -1.18
CA GLY A 238 -17.90 -13.88 -1.93
C GLY A 238 -18.98 -13.20 -2.77
N ASP A 239 -19.45 -13.89 -3.80
CA ASP A 239 -20.44 -13.34 -4.73
C ASP A 239 -21.85 -13.29 -4.14
N GLY A 240 -22.06 -13.99 -3.02
CA GLY A 240 -23.28 -13.93 -2.22
C GLY A 240 -23.55 -12.55 -1.58
N PRO A 241 -24.81 -12.29 -1.20
CA PRO A 241 -25.23 -11.04 -0.58
C PRO A 241 -24.44 -10.76 0.69
N SER A 242 -23.99 -9.51 0.86
CA SER A 242 -23.13 -9.08 1.99
C SER A 242 -23.70 -9.44 3.36
N ARG A 243 -25.03 -9.43 3.49
CA ARG A 243 -25.75 -9.74 4.73
C ARG A 243 -25.51 -11.14 5.27
N LEU A 244 -25.21 -12.12 4.40
CA LEU A 244 -24.96 -13.51 4.81
C LEU A 244 -23.50 -13.76 5.20
N ARG A 245 -22.60 -12.77 5.00
CA ARG A 245 -21.18 -12.93 5.31
C ARG A 245 -20.93 -12.73 6.80
N ARG A 246 -20.22 -13.68 7.40
CA ARG A 246 -19.68 -13.54 8.75
C ARG A 246 -18.28 -13.00 8.68
N ILE A 247 -18.01 -11.92 9.41
CA ILE A 247 -16.69 -11.30 9.48
C ILE A 247 -16.26 -11.27 10.94
N GLU A 248 -15.17 -11.96 11.25
CA GLU A 248 -14.54 -11.97 12.57
C GLU A 248 -13.72 -10.69 12.76
N LEU A 249 -14.42 -9.55 12.85
CA LEU A 249 -13.82 -8.22 12.91
C LEU A 249 -12.74 -8.09 14.00
N PRO A 250 -12.95 -8.55 15.25
CA PRO A 250 -11.92 -8.43 16.29
C PRO A 250 -10.63 -9.16 15.93
N LYS A 251 -10.72 -10.35 15.31
CA LYS A 251 -9.55 -11.13 14.92
C LYS A 251 -8.78 -10.45 13.78
N LEU A 252 -9.49 -9.87 12.80
CA LEU A 252 -8.86 -9.13 11.71
C LEU A 252 -8.18 -7.85 12.20
N LEU A 253 -8.80 -7.11 13.11
CA LEU A 253 -8.21 -5.91 13.71
C LEU A 253 -7.00 -6.26 14.59
N ALA A 254 -7.05 -7.37 15.34
CA ALA A 254 -5.91 -7.86 16.09
C ALA A 254 -4.76 -8.30 15.17
N GLU A 255 -5.06 -8.99 14.07
CA GLU A 255 -4.09 -9.36 13.03
C GLU A 255 -3.43 -8.08 12.46
N PHE A 256 -4.21 -7.07 12.09
CA PHE A 256 -3.71 -5.79 11.59
C PHE A 256 -2.85 -5.03 12.61
N ALA A 257 -3.30 -4.95 13.86
CA ALA A 257 -2.55 -4.31 14.94
C ALA A 257 -1.22 -5.02 15.19
N SER A 258 -1.18 -6.36 15.08
CA SER A 258 0.06 -7.14 15.21
C SER A 258 1.07 -6.81 14.11
N TRP A 259 0.62 -6.46 12.90
CA TRP A 259 1.50 -6.04 11.81
C TRP A 259 2.14 -4.67 12.06
N ALA A 260 1.35 -3.72 12.57
CA ALA A 260 1.87 -2.42 13.00
C ALA A 260 2.86 -2.58 14.17
N ALA A 261 2.53 -3.45 15.14
CA ALA A 261 3.42 -3.77 16.26
C ALA A 261 4.72 -4.45 15.79
N ALA A 262 4.66 -5.33 14.78
CA ALA A 262 5.84 -5.96 14.21
C ALA A 262 6.79 -4.94 13.58
N HIS A 263 6.26 -3.89 12.92
CA HIS A 263 7.09 -2.79 12.42
C HIS A 263 7.76 -2.05 13.59
N ILE A 264 7.01 -1.67 14.63
CA ILE A 264 7.56 -0.98 15.81
C ILE A 264 8.65 -1.83 16.47
N LEU A 265 8.44 -3.15 16.57
CA LEU A 265 9.43 -4.08 17.12
C LEU A 265 10.70 -4.14 16.25
N VAL A 266 10.57 -4.21 14.93
CA VAL A 266 11.73 -4.14 14.02
C VAL A 266 12.47 -2.82 14.22
N ILE A 267 11.76 -1.71 14.38
CA ILE A 267 12.40 -0.42 14.66
C ILE A 267 13.18 -0.47 15.98
N ALA A 268 12.55 -0.93 17.06
CA ALA A 268 13.17 -1.02 18.38
C ALA A 268 14.36 -2.01 18.47
N LEU A 269 14.38 -3.05 17.64
CA LEU A 269 15.46 -4.04 17.64
C LEU A 269 16.69 -3.63 16.82
N PHE A 270 16.49 -2.85 15.76
CA PHE A 270 17.54 -2.56 14.78
C PHE A 270 17.95 -1.09 14.74
N PHE A 271 17.18 -0.21 15.36
CA PHE A 271 17.43 1.22 15.39
C PHE A 271 17.32 1.73 16.82
N ASP A 272 18.09 2.76 17.15
CA ASP A 272 18.06 3.37 18.47
C ASP A 272 16.75 4.13 18.64
N VAL A 273 15.90 3.72 19.58
CA VAL A 273 14.58 4.31 19.82
C VAL A 273 14.58 4.93 21.20
N ASP A 274 14.46 6.26 21.23
CA ASP A 274 14.30 6.98 22.48
C ASP A 274 13.02 6.56 23.22
N ALA A 275 13.08 6.58 24.55
CA ALA A 275 11.92 6.30 25.41
C ALA A 275 10.73 7.23 25.10
N TYR A 276 10.99 8.44 24.61
CA TYR A 276 9.99 9.42 24.20
C TYR A 276 9.13 8.96 23.00
N ALA A 277 9.66 8.08 22.14
CA ALA A 277 8.89 7.48 21.05
C ALA A 277 7.66 6.70 21.55
N PHE A 278 7.72 6.26 22.81
CA PHE A 278 6.68 5.49 23.51
C PHE A 278 5.84 6.33 24.47
N HIS A 279 5.78 7.66 24.26
CA HIS A 279 4.92 8.53 25.07
C HIS A 279 3.46 8.01 25.07
N PRO A 280 2.79 7.88 26.23
CA PRO A 280 1.50 7.20 26.33
C PRO A 280 0.41 7.85 25.49
N VAL A 281 0.42 9.18 25.35
CA VAL A 281 -0.51 9.92 24.49
C VAL A 281 -0.26 9.62 23.01
N ALA A 282 1.02 9.56 22.60
CA ALA A 282 1.39 9.20 21.22
C ALA A 282 0.94 7.77 20.88
N LEU A 283 1.17 6.83 21.80
CA LEU A 283 0.71 5.44 21.66
C LEU A 283 -0.82 5.34 21.62
N GLY A 284 -1.53 6.13 22.41
CA GLY A 284 -3.00 6.20 22.39
C GLY A 284 -3.54 6.65 21.02
N TRP A 285 -2.99 7.73 20.48
CA TRP A 285 -3.34 8.23 19.15
C TRP A 285 -2.91 7.29 18.02
N LEU A 286 -1.76 6.62 18.16
CA LEU A 286 -1.30 5.62 17.23
C LEU A 286 -2.22 4.39 17.22
N ALA A 287 -2.58 3.87 18.39
CA ALA A 287 -3.51 2.76 18.53
C ALA A 287 -4.89 3.10 17.94
N TRP A 288 -5.38 4.32 18.19
CA TRP A 288 -6.60 4.83 17.57
C TRP A 288 -6.48 4.88 16.04
N SER A 289 -5.36 5.37 15.52
CA SER A 289 -5.11 5.47 14.07
C SER A 289 -5.05 4.10 13.40
N VAL A 290 -4.34 3.14 14.00
CA VAL A 290 -4.28 1.75 13.52
C VAL A 290 -5.68 1.11 13.54
N LEU A 291 -6.45 1.33 14.61
CA LEU A 291 -7.83 0.85 14.70
C LEU A 291 -8.71 1.42 13.58
N VAL A 292 -8.71 2.75 13.41
CA VAL A 292 -9.54 3.44 12.41
C VAL A 292 -9.14 3.04 10.99
N LEU A 293 -7.84 2.95 10.69
CA LEU A 293 -7.35 2.49 9.40
C LEU A 293 -7.79 1.04 9.11
N GLY A 294 -7.69 0.15 10.10
CA GLY A 294 -8.18 -1.22 9.99
C GLY A 294 -9.70 -1.29 9.75
N LEU A 295 -10.48 -0.47 10.47
CA LEU A 295 -11.93 -0.37 10.27
C LEU A 295 -12.29 0.17 8.87
N ILE A 296 -11.59 1.19 8.39
CA ILE A 296 -11.75 1.74 7.04
C ILE A 296 -11.47 0.65 5.99
N ALA A 297 -10.37 -0.08 6.15
CA ALA A 297 -9.97 -1.15 5.24
C ALA A 297 -11.03 -2.27 5.20
N VAL A 298 -11.47 -2.76 6.36
CA VAL A 298 -12.51 -3.80 6.42
C VAL A 298 -13.82 -3.30 5.84
N ARG A 299 -14.22 -2.05 6.12
CA ARG A 299 -15.44 -1.45 5.53
C ARG A 299 -15.39 -1.44 4.01
N ILE A 300 -14.31 -0.93 3.43
CA ILE A 300 -14.13 -0.84 1.97
C ILE A 300 -14.23 -2.23 1.32
N ALA A 301 -13.66 -3.25 1.95
CA ALA A 301 -13.68 -4.62 1.42
C ALA A 301 -15.02 -5.34 1.60
N SER A 302 -15.75 -5.06 2.69
CA SER A 302 -16.92 -5.85 3.10
C SER A 302 -18.26 -5.24 2.67
N VAL A 303 -18.36 -3.91 2.61
CA VAL A 303 -19.62 -3.19 2.41
C VAL A 303 -19.70 -2.65 0.98
N PRO A 304 -20.84 -2.82 0.27
CA PRO A 304 -21.00 -2.23 -1.06
C PRO A 304 -20.87 -0.69 -1.03
N ASN A 305 -20.12 -0.17 -2.00
CA ASN A 305 -19.84 1.26 -2.08
C ASN A 305 -21.07 2.08 -2.51
N SER A 306 -21.42 3.07 -1.70
CA SER A 306 -22.37 4.15 -2.02
C SER A 306 -21.64 5.49 -1.97
N ILE A 307 -22.17 6.51 -2.66
CA ILE A 307 -21.54 7.86 -2.68
C ILE A 307 -21.41 8.40 -1.26
N ALA A 308 -22.49 8.35 -0.47
CA ALA A 308 -22.48 8.78 0.92
C ALA A 308 -21.49 7.97 1.78
N GLY A 309 -21.40 6.65 1.54
CA GLY A 309 -20.44 5.79 2.22
C GLY A 309 -18.98 6.13 1.89
N ASN A 310 -18.70 6.48 0.65
CA ASN A 310 -17.37 6.90 0.20
C ASN A 310 -17.00 8.26 0.81
N LEU A 311 -17.92 9.23 0.81
CA LEU A 311 -17.72 10.53 1.46
C LEU A 311 -17.47 10.37 2.96
N TRP A 312 -18.24 9.51 3.63
CA TRP A 312 -18.02 9.20 5.05
C TRP A 312 -16.64 8.57 5.29
N THR A 313 -16.20 7.65 4.43
CA THR A 313 -14.89 7.02 4.54
C THR A 313 -13.76 8.02 4.31
N ALA A 314 -13.93 8.95 3.35
CA ALA A 314 -12.99 10.04 3.12
C ALA A 314 -12.89 10.96 4.34
N PHE A 315 -14.02 11.31 4.96
CA PHE A 315 -14.05 12.07 6.21
C PHE A 315 -13.31 11.34 7.34
N CYS A 316 -13.54 10.03 7.51
CA CYS A 316 -12.78 9.22 8.47
C CYS A 316 -11.28 9.19 8.15
N GLY A 317 -10.91 9.16 6.87
CA GLY A 317 -9.53 9.24 6.41
C GLY A 317 -8.85 10.56 6.77
N ILE A 318 -9.56 11.69 6.67
CA ILE A 318 -9.05 12.99 7.13
C ILE A 318 -8.82 12.97 8.64
N GLY A 319 -9.79 12.47 9.41
CA GLY A 319 -9.65 12.33 10.86
C GLY A 319 -8.48 11.42 11.26
N LEU A 320 -8.27 10.34 10.52
CA LEU A 320 -7.11 9.44 10.66
C LEU A 320 -5.79 10.20 10.47
N VAL A 321 -5.66 11.00 9.41
CA VAL A 321 -4.45 11.79 9.15
C VAL A 321 -4.17 12.76 10.30
N VAL A 322 -5.21 13.45 10.80
CA VAL A 322 -5.06 14.37 11.95
C VAL A 322 -4.60 13.62 13.19
N GLY A 323 -5.24 12.50 13.54
CA GLY A 323 -4.85 11.70 14.70
C GLY A 323 -3.43 11.13 14.58
N TYR A 324 -3.04 10.74 13.38
CA TYR A 324 -1.70 10.24 13.10
C TYR A 324 -0.62 11.31 13.25
N VAL A 325 -0.82 12.48 12.65
CA VAL A 325 0.09 13.64 12.79
C VAL A 325 0.24 14.00 14.25
N HIS A 326 -0.84 13.93 15.03
CA HIS A 326 -0.80 14.20 16.45
C HIS A 326 0.01 13.15 17.23
N ALA A 327 -0.12 11.87 16.90
CA ALA A 327 0.74 10.82 17.46
C ALA A 327 2.23 11.10 17.18
N MET A 328 2.55 11.51 15.95
CA MET A 328 3.90 11.86 15.54
C MET A 328 4.43 13.08 16.30
N MET A 329 3.66 14.17 16.38
CA MET A 329 4.07 15.37 17.13
C MET A 329 4.35 15.06 18.60
N TRP A 330 3.47 14.29 19.26
CA TRP A 330 3.67 13.89 20.65
C TRP A 330 4.86 12.98 20.88
N SER A 331 5.32 12.28 19.85
CA SER A 331 6.51 11.42 19.92
C SER A 331 7.83 12.17 19.68
N LEU A 332 7.77 13.36 19.08
CA LEU A 332 8.94 14.16 18.69
C LEU A 332 9.18 15.35 19.63
N ASP A 333 8.12 15.94 20.18
CA ASP A 333 8.23 17.10 21.05
C ASP A 333 8.44 16.70 22.52
N HIS A 334 9.45 17.29 23.15
CA HIS A 334 9.87 17.00 24.52
C HIS A 334 9.06 17.80 25.57
N HIS A 335 8.28 18.81 25.16
CA HIS A 335 7.55 19.71 26.07
C HIS A 335 6.05 19.78 25.72
N ASN A 336 5.36 18.64 25.84
CA ASN A 336 3.93 18.57 25.62
C ASN A 336 3.15 18.68 26.93
N ASP A 337 2.42 19.77 27.09
CA ASP A 337 1.48 19.98 28.19
C ASP A 337 0.17 19.19 27.97
N ILE A 338 -0.52 18.82 29.06
CA ILE A 338 -1.73 17.97 29.04
C ILE A 338 -2.90 18.64 28.29
N ASP A 339 -2.93 19.96 28.25
CA ASP A 339 -3.91 20.74 27.48
C ASP A 339 -3.76 20.56 25.96
N LYS A 340 -2.61 20.04 25.49
CA LYS A 340 -2.34 19.74 24.06
C LYS A 340 -2.76 18.34 23.63
N VAL A 341 -3.40 17.54 24.50
CA VAL A 341 -3.84 16.16 24.18
C VAL A 341 -4.83 16.11 23.00
N PHE A 342 -5.57 17.21 22.79
CA PHE A 342 -6.32 17.44 21.56
C PHE A 342 -5.88 18.77 20.95
N ALA A 343 -5.17 18.71 19.82
CA ALA A 343 -4.64 19.89 19.13
C ALA A 343 -5.67 21.01 18.91
N LEU A 344 -6.94 20.67 18.71
CA LEU A 344 -7.97 21.68 18.45
C LEU A 344 -8.37 22.50 19.69
N PHE A 345 -8.00 22.11 20.91
CA PHE A 345 -8.22 22.94 22.11
C PHE A 345 -7.43 24.25 22.08
N GLU A 346 -6.24 24.25 21.47
CA GLU A 346 -5.41 25.46 21.31
C GLU A 346 -6.10 26.49 20.41
N LEU A 347 -6.84 26.04 19.40
CA LEU A 347 -7.58 26.91 18.49
C LEU A 347 -8.91 27.38 19.08
N SER A 348 -9.66 26.47 19.70
CA SER A 348 -10.94 26.78 20.34
C SER A 348 -11.42 25.63 21.24
N PRO A 349 -11.96 25.92 22.43
CA PRO A 349 -12.58 24.90 23.28
C PRO A 349 -13.69 24.09 22.58
N VAL A 350 -14.45 24.73 21.68
CA VAL A 350 -15.52 24.07 20.93
C VAL A 350 -14.96 23.06 19.93
N LEU A 351 -13.85 23.40 19.26
CA LEU A 351 -13.20 22.50 18.31
C LEU A 351 -12.51 21.33 19.05
N GLY A 352 -11.96 21.56 20.23
CA GLY A 352 -11.45 20.50 21.11
C GLY A 352 -12.54 19.51 21.56
N LEU A 353 -13.70 20.01 22.00
CA LEU A 353 -14.87 19.18 22.31
C LEU A 353 -15.34 18.37 21.09
N LEU A 354 -15.36 18.99 19.91
CA LEU A 354 -15.69 18.31 18.66
C LEU A 354 -14.68 17.20 18.34
N GLN A 355 -13.38 17.46 18.51
CA GLN A 355 -12.33 16.45 18.31
C GLN A 355 -12.54 15.25 19.24
N MET A 356 -12.79 15.49 20.53
CA MET A 356 -13.09 14.43 21.50
C MET A 356 -14.31 13.60 21.09
N PHE A 357 -15.39 14.27 20.67
CA PHE A 357 -16.57 13.58 20.16
C PHE A 357 -16.23 12.72 18.94
N LEU A 358 -15.47 13.24 17.99
CA LEU A 358 -15.08 12.53 16.76
C LEU A 358 -14.18 11.32 17.03
N VAL A 359 -13.26 11.40 18.00
CA VAL A 359 -12.39 10.29 18.41
C VAL A 359 -13.22 9.07 18.83
N VAL A 360 -14.32 9.29 19.55
CA VAL A 360 -15.23 8.21 19.97
C VAL A 360 -16.21 7.83 18.85
N TRP A 361 -16.73 8.83 18.14
CA TRP A 361 -17.77 8.63 17.14
C TRP A 361 -17.30 7.91 15.87
N ILE A 362 -16.09 8.20 15.37
CA ILE A 362 -15.57 7.63 14.12
C ILE A 362 -15.48 6.08 14.20
N PRO A 363 -14.81 5.48 15.20
CA PRO A 363 -14.79 4.02 15.31
C PRO A 363 -16.18 3.41 15.47
N LEU A 364 -17.03 4.00 16.32
CA LEU A 364 -18.37 3.49 16.60
C LEU A 364 -19.27 3.53 15.35
N SER A 365 -19.23 4.62 14.59
CA SER A 365 -20.02 4.78 13.37
C SER A 365 -19.54 3.84 12.26
N LEU A 366 -18.23 3.59 12.13
CA LEU A 366 -17.69 2.59 11.20
C LEU A 366 -18.18 1.17 11.55
N VAL A 367 -18.12 0.79 12.82
CA VAL A 367 -18.62 -0.51 13.30
C VAL A 367 -20.14 -0.62 13.09
N ARG A 368 -20.90 0.42 13.42
CA ARG A 368 -22.36 0.45 13.20
C ARG A 368 -22.73 0.33 11.72
N ALA A 369 -22.00 1.01 10.84
CA ALA A 369 -22.21 0.94 9.40
C ALA A 369 -21.98 -0.49 8.89
N MET A 370 -20.93 -1.16 9.35
CA MET A 370 -20.68 -2.57 9.01
C MET A 370 -21.76 -3.50 9.58
N ARG A 371 -22.20 -3.32 10.83
CA ARG A 371 -23.23 -4.17 11.46
C ARG A 371 -24.59 -4.06 10.76
N LYS A 372 -24.93 -2.88 10.23
CA LYS A 372 -26.18 -2.70 9.49
C LYS A 372 -26.21 -3.50 8.19
N GLU A 373 -25.04 -3.66 7.55
CA GLU A 373 -24.90 -4.31 6.25
C GLU A 373 -24.45 -5.78 6.34
N LEU A 374 -23.92 -6.19 7.50
CA LEU A 374 -23.42 -7.54 7.80
C LEU A 374 -24.18 -8.09 9.03
N GLN A 375 -24.94 -9.19 8.88
CA GLN A 375 -25.82 -9.68 9.96
C GLN A 375 -25.07 -10.28 11.17
N ALA A 376 -23.75 -10.53 11.07
CA ALA A 376 -22.97 -11.09 12.16
C ALA A 376 -21.54 -10.52 12.16
N ILE A 377 -21.35 -9.46 12.97
CA ILE A 377 -20.03 -9.13 13.52
C ILE A 377 -19.94 -9.90 14.84
N SER A 378 -19.30 -11.06 14.81
CA SER A 378 -19.03 -11.89 15.99
C SER A 378 -17.69 -11.54 16.61
#